data_AF-A0AAN7ZK67-F1
#
_entry.id   AF-A0AAN7ZK67-F1
#
_cell.length_a   1.000
_cell.length_b   1.000
_cell.length_c   1.000
_cell.angle_alpha   90.00
_cell.angle_beta   90.00
_cell.angle_gamma   90.00
#
_symmetry.space_group_name_H-M   'P 1'
#
loop_
_entity.id
_entity.type
_entity.pdbx_description
1 polymer ?
#
loop_
_entity_poly.entity_id
_entity_poly.type
_entity_poly.pdbx_seq_one_letter_code
_entity_poly.pdbx_strand_id
1 'polypeptide(L)'
;MQEKKLEDGSLLHQPNLCVFVQCCDKCINEEKLYFCQKCGFRQKILTENVISTFMGHILNMRKKFKNVTVIAHNGGGFDHQFILNHILTQTDLVPELIMRGTKLVSIFLDNVRFLDSLNYFQMALSKLPKVFGLTEIRKGYFPHLFNTTDHQNYIGPIPPLETFEPDNLKCNDREALLAWYEGKVAENYIFDFKKEFVEYCVSDVDILAQACLKFRQLMIKEGNVCPFTESVTLPSACNKIFRRNFLKPNTIGLIPKGGYRQCDNQSKIATQWLLLEERDRRINITHSVKQKEARVGGVKVDGFCAETNEVFEFYGCYYHGCPKCFKHVRNTPLTDSTIETLEYRYEATLAKSSRIKELGYTVVEMWECDFRRLMTDEMLNYTESHPLTLYLPLNPRDAFYGGRTGNAKSFYKTKEGEKIKYVDFTSLYPYVNKYGKYPLGHPTVHIGEECSKLNLETTDGLIKCKILPPHLLFHPVLPVKMNNKLMFVLCRSCGESFNQEPCEHISDDERALTGTWVIDEVRKAIEKGYKILETYEIWQYIIDQYNKDTKTGGLFNEYINKFVGIKQQSSGWPYYCDTPKKKDNYIKEYFEAEGVRLDPVKIERNPGLRLNGGLIEKPLNLMRGFDSYVIP
;
A
#
# COMPACT_ATOMS: atom_id res chain seq x y z
N MET A 1 -34.07 -22.35 7.10
CA MET A 1 -34.44 -21.93 5.72
C MET A 1 -33.31 -21.05 5.21
N GLN A 2 -32.85 -21.23 3.98
CA GLN A 2 -31.75 -20.43 3.42
C GLN A 2 -32.19 -19.01 3.03
N GLU A 3 -33.46 -18.86 2.61
CA GLU A 3 -34.04 -17.55 2.28
C GLU A 3 -35.41 -17.42 2.94
N LYS A 4 -35.64 -16.28 3.60
CA LYS A 4 -36.93 -15.88 4.17
C LYS A 4 -37.48 -14.74 3.33
N LYS A 5 -38.66 -14.91 2.74
CA LYS A 5 -39.35 -13.82 2.06
C LYS A 5 -39.82 -12.78 3.07
N LEU A 6 -39.49 -11.52 2.83
CA LEU A 6 -39.93 -10.37 3.62
C LEU A 6 -41.26 -9.83 3.09
N GLU A 7 -41.91 -8.98 3.88
CA GLU A 7 -43.23 -8.40 3.56
C GLU A 7 -43.19 -7.55 2.28
N ASP A 8 -42.04 -6.94 1.97
CA ASP A 8 -41.81 -6.15 0.75
C ASP A 8 -41.51 -7.02 -0.49
N GLY A 9 -41.54 -8.35 -0.35
CA GLY A 9 -41.26 -9.30 -1.41
C GLY A 9 -39.77 -9.60 -1.63
N SER A 10 -38.85 -8.93 -0.93
CA SER A 10 -37.42 -9.23 -0.97
C SER A 10 -37.09 -10.53 -0.22
N LEU A 11 -35.91 -11.09 -0.49
CA LEU A 11 -35.44 -12.33 0.12
C LEU A 11 -34.32 -12.03 1.13
N LEU A 12 -34.52 -12.43 2.37
CA LEU A 12 -33.52 -12.35 3.43
C LEU A 12 -32.78 -13.68 3.55
N HIS A 13 -31.49 -13.68 3.23
CA HIS A 13 -30.65 -14.85 3.40
C HIS A 13 -30.44 -15.18 4.90
N GLN A 14 -30.62 -16.44 5.28
CA GLN A 14 -30.46 -16.93 6.65
C GLN A 14 -29.54 -18.16 6.69
N PRO A 15 -28.41 -18.11 7.40
CA PRO A 15 -27.53 -19.27 7.57
C PRO A 15 -28.25 -20.42 8.27
N ASN A 16 -28.30 -21.60 7.63
CA ASN A 16 -28.96 -22.81 8.14
C ASN A 16 -27.97 -23.92 8.56
N LEU A 17 -26.67 -23.74 8.31
CA LEU A 17 -25.60 -24.63 8.75
C LEU A 17 -24.35 -23.80 9.04
N CYS A 18 -23.66 -24.09 10.15
CA CYS A 18 -22.29 -23.64 10.38
C CYS A 18 -21.44 -24.82 10.82
N VAL A 19 -20.38 -25.07 10.06
CA VAL A 19 -19.31 -25.98 10.45
C VAL A 19 -18.09 -25.13 10.77
N PHE A 20 -17.41 -25.45 11.86
CA PHE A 20 -16.13 -24.81 12.17
C PHE A 20 -15.18 -25.78 12.86
N VAL A 21 -13.89 -25.58 12.59
CA VAL A 21 -12.79 -26.28 13.22
C VAL A 21 -12.03 -25.31 14.12
N GLN A 22 -11.63 -25.76 15.30
CA GLN A 22 -10.93 -24.96 16.29
C GLN A 22 -9.67 -25.64 16.84
N CYS A 23 -8.65 -24.84 17.11
CA CYS A 23 -7.41 -25.28 17.72
C CYS A 23 -6.90 -24.24 18.70
N CYS A 24 -6.04 -24.65 19.64
CA CYS A 24 -5.35 -23.76 20.56
C CYS A 24 -3.85 -24.02 20.53
N ASP A 25 -3.08 -23.17 21.20
CA ASP A 25 -1.63 -23.29 21.40
C ASP A 25 -1.15 -24.69 21.82
N LYS A 26 -1.97 -25.48 22.53
CA LYS A 26 -1.62 -26.87 22.88
C LYS A 26 -1.81 -27.87 21.73
N CYS A 27 -2.93 -27.80 21.00
CA CYS A 27 -3.32 -28.80 20.00
C CYS A 27 -3.18 -28.36 18.55
N ILE A 28 -2.61 -27.17 18.30
CA ILE A 28 -2.52 -26.59 16.95
C ILE A 28 -1.66 -27.44 16.00
N ASN A 29 -0.71 -28.20 16.53
CA ASN A 29 0.17 -29.08 15.76
C ASN A 29 -0.33 -30.54 15.70
N GLU A 30 -1.50 -30.83 16.28
CA GLU A 30 -2.09 -32.18 16.26
C GLU A 30 -3.05 -32.32 15.09
N GLU A 31 -2.75 -33.22 14.15
CA GLU A 31 -3.52 -33.40 12.91
C GLU A 31 -4.81 -34.20 13.11
N LYS A 32 -4.80 -35.22 13.99
CA LYS A 32 -5.92 -36.15 14.20
C LYS A 32 -6.54 -36.05 15.59
N LEU A 33 -6.67 -34.83 16.11
CA LEU A 33 -7.26 -34.63 17.43
C LEU A 33 -8.78 -34.47 17.34
N TYR A 34 -9.52 -35.33 18.03
CA TYR A 34 -10.97 -35.19 18.18
C TYR A 34 -11.36 -34.17 19.27
N PHE A 35 -10.68 -34.20 20.42
CA PHE A 35 -10.99 -33.37 21.58
C PHE A 35 -9.71 -32.86 22.27
N CYS A 36 -9.66 -31.57 22.55
CA CYS A 36 -8.61 -30.95 23.35
C CYS A 36 -9.15 -30.58 24.74
N GLN A 37 -8.42 -30.92 25.80
CA GLN A 37 -8.79 -30.50 27.16
C GLN A 37 -8.86 -28.97 27.34
N LYS A 38 -8.13 -28.20 26.51
CA LYS A 38 -8.08 -26.73 26.61
C LYS A 38 -9.18 -26.03 25.79
N CYS A 39 -9.37 -26.41 24.52
CA CYS A 39 -10.35 -25.74 23.64
C CYS A 39 -11.64 -26.55 23.41
N GLY A 40 -11.68 -27.83 23.76
CA GLY A 40 -12.82 -28.73 23.55
C GLY A 40 -12.75 -29.49 22.21
N PHE A 41 -13.91 -29.88 21.69
CA PHE A 41 -14.04 -30.60 20.42
C PHE A 41 -13.41 -29.85 19.24
N ARG A 42 -12.69 -30.57 18.38
CA ARG A 42 -11.97 -30.00 17.23
C ARG A 42 -12.92 -29.45 16.18
N GLN A 43 -13.98 -30.18 15.86
CA GLN A 43 -15.00 -29.80 14.89
C GLN A 43 -16.34 -29.66 15.58
N LYS A 44 -17.11 -28.64 15.18
CA LYS A 44 -18.49 -28.46 15.63
C LYS A 44 -19.38 -28.18 14.42
N ILE A 45 -20.59 -28.73 14.47
CA ILE A 45 -21.63 -28.58 13.46
C ILE A 45 -22.84 -27.98 14.16
N LEU A 46 -23.34 -26.87 13.64
CA LEU A 46 -24.49 -26.13 14.16
C LEU A 46 -25.58 -26.07 13.09
N THR A 47 -26.78 -26.52 13.41
CA THR A 47 -27.94 -26.55 12.50
C THR A 47 -29.09 -25.65 12.95
N GLU A 48 -29.07 -25.17 14.19
CA GLU A 48 -30.13 -24.35 14.79
C GLU A 48 -29.57 -23.07 15.43
N ASN A 49 -30.30 -21.96 15.26
CA ASN A 49 -29.91 -20.62 15.73
C ASN A 49 -28.44 -20.31 15.42
N VAL A 50 -28.01 -20.65 14.20
CA VAL A 50 -26.61 -20.84 13.80
C VAL A 50 -25.71 -19.70 14.25
N ILE A 51 -26.07 -18.46 13.91
CA ILE A 51 -25.26 -17.27 14.22
C ILE A 51 -25.20 -17.01 15.72
N SER A 52 -26.33 -17.05 16.43
CA SER A 52 -26.37 -16.83 17.88
C SER A 52 -25.60 -17.89 18.65
N THR A 53 -25.74 -19.17 18.27
CA THR A 53 -25.01 -20.28 18.88
C THR A 53 -23.51 -20.19 18.62
N PHE A 54 -23.12 -19.84 17.38
CA PHE A 54 -21.72 -19.62 17.02
C PHE A 54 -21.12 -18.44 17.81
N MET A 55 -21.81 -17.30 17.86
CA MET A 55 -21.34 -16.13 18.60
C MET A 55 -21.27 -16.37 20.10
N GLY A 56 -22.23 -17.10 20.69
CA GLY A 56 -22.15 -17.56 22.07
C GLY A 56 -20.90 -18.40 22.34
N HIS A 57 -20.53 -19.30 21.42
CA HIS A 57 -19.29 -20.06 21.51
C HIS A 57 -18.05 -19.15 21.43
N ILE A 58 -18.00 -18.20 20.49
CA ILE A 58 -16.87 -17.26 20.36
C ILE A 58 -16.73 -16.36 21.60
N LEU A 59 -17.83 -15.83 22.14
CA LEU A 59 -17.82 -15.01 23.36
C LEU A 59 -17.43 -15.82 24.61
N ASN A 60 -17.72 -17.13 24.65
CA ASN A 60 -17.18 -18.00 25.69
C ASN A 60 -15.67 -18.21 25.52
N MET A 61 -15.19 -18.41 24.29
CA MET A 61 -13.75 -18.52 24.01
C MET A 61 -13.01 -17.22 24.33
N ARG A 62 -13.64 -16.07 24.08
CA ARG A 62 -13.14 -14.74 24.43
C ARG A 62 -12.75 -14.64 25.91
N LYS A 63 -13.54 -15.24 26.81
CA LYS A 63 -13.28 -15.27 28.25
C LYS A 63 -12.14 -16.21 28.64
N LYS A 64 -11.92 -17.28 27.86
CA LYS A 64 -10.96 -18.35 28.18
C LYS A 64 -9.56 -18.11 27.59
N PHE A 65 -9.45 -17.33 26.51
CA PHE A 65 -8.22 -17.17 25.75
C PHE A 65 -7.81 -15.71 25.63
N LYS A 66 -6.50 -15.44 25.78
CA LYS A 66 -5.94 -14.10 25.62
C LYS A 66 -6.14 -13.53 24.22
N ASN A 67 -6.18 -14.38 23.19
CA ASN A 67 -6.42 -13.99 21.81
C ASN A 67 -7.23 -15.08 21.11
N VAL A 68 -8.28 -14.70 20.40
CA VAL A 68 -9.11 -15.60 19.57
C VAL A 68 -9.08 -15.09 18.14
N THR A 69 -8.76 -15.97 17.19
CA THR A 69 -8.75 -15.65 15.76
C THR A 69 -9.72 -16.55 15.03
N VAL A 70 -10.72 -15.94 14.39
CA VAL A 70 -11.73 -16.59 13.57
C VAL A 70 -11.42 -16.28 12.12
N ILE A 71 -11.38 -17.30 11.27
CA ILE A 71 -11.02 -17.17 9.85
C ILE A 71 -12.12 -17.81 9.01
N ALA A 72 -12.64 -17.06 8.05
CA ALA A 72 -13.55 -17.54 7.02
C ALA A 72 -12.96 -17.30 5.62
N HIS A 73 -13.42 -18.04 4.61
CA HIS A 73 -13.01 -17.82 3.22
C HIS A 73 -14.03 -16.97 2.49
N ASN A 74 -13.62 -15.75 2.06
CA ASN A 74 -14.52 -14.71 1.58
C ASN A 74 -15.50 -14.18 2.65
N GLY A 75 -15.15 -14.35 3.94
CA GLY A 75 -16.00 -13.92 5.04
C GLY A 75 -16.31 -12.43 4.99
N GLY A 76 -15.38 -11.58 4.52
CA GLY A 76 -15.58 -10.14 4.44
C GLY A 76 -16.65 -9.72 3.44
N GLY A 77 -16.88 -10.55 2.41
CA GLY A 77 -17.95 -10.37 1.44
C GLY A 77 -19.25 -11.10 1.80
N PHE A 78 -19.21 -12.00 2.78
CA PHE A 78 -20.33 -12.88 3.10
C PHE A 78 -20.48 -13.10 4.63
N ASP A 79 -19.85 -14.13 5.21
CA ASP A 79 -20.12 -14.60 6.57
C ASP A 79 -20.02 -13.51 7.65
N HIS A 80 -19.01 -12.65 7.55
CA HIS A 80 -18.76 -11.60 8.54
C HIS A 80 -19.86 -10.54 8.58
N GLN A 81 -20.69 -10.41 7.53
CA GLN A 81 -21.83 -9.51 7.53
C GLN A 81 -22.89 -9.97 8.53
N PHE A 82 -23.17 -11.28 8.59
CA PHE A 82 -24.08 -11.87 9.59
C PHE A 82 -23.53 -11.74 11.01
N ILE A 83 -22.22 -11.93 11.16
CA ILE A 83 -21.53 -11.77 12.45
C ILE A 83 -21.61 -10.32 12.92
N LEU A 84 -21.31 -9.35 12.06
CA LEU A 84 -21.40 -7.93 12.38
C LEU A 84 -22.83 -7.55 12.76
N ASN A 85 -23.83 -7.98 11.98
CA ASN A 85 -25.22 -7.72 12.31
C ASN A 85 -25.61 -8.28 13.68
N HIS A 86 -25.19 -9.50 14.03
CA HIS A 86 -25.44 -10.06 15.35
C HIS A 86 -24.77 -9.26 16.46
N ILE A 87 -23.51 -8.85 16.28
CA ILE A 87 -22.80 -8.01 17.25
C ILE A 87 -23.57 -6.71 17.50
N LEU A 88 -23.97 -6.02 16.44
CA LEU A 88 -24.61 -4.70 16.53
C LEU A 88 -26.05 -4.75 17.07
N THR A 89 -26.77 -5.85 16.87
CA THR A 89 -28.21 -5.94 17.21
C THR A 89 -28.51 -6.78 18.45
N GLN A 90 -27.60 -7.68 18.84
CA GLN A 90 -27.83 -8.65 19.93
C GLN A 90 -26.80 -8.53 21.07
N THR A 91 -25.85 -7.59 20.99
CA THR A 91 -24.82 -7.39 22.02
C THR A 91 -24.55 -5.90 22.25
N ASP A 92 -24.04 -5.55 23.43
CA ASP A 92 -23.58 -4.19 23.75
C ASP A 92 -22.10 -3.95 23.37
N LEU A 93 -21.52 -4.81 22.52
CA LEU A 93 -20.12 -4.71 22.13
C LEU A 93 -19.95 -3.75 20.95
N VAL A 94 -18.90 -2.92 21.02
CA VAL A 94 -18.54 -2.00 19.93
C VAL A 94 -17.38 -2.58 19.13
N PRO A 95 -17.60 -3.04 17.88
CA PRO A 95 -16.53 -3.57 17.05
C PRO A 95 -15.69 -2.47 16.39
N GLU A 96 -14.38 -2.67 16.32
CA GLU A 96 -13.52 -1.91 15.42
C GLU A 96 -13.46 -2.58 14.04
N LEU A 97 -13.70 -1.81 12.98
CA LEU A 97 -13.83 -2.32 11.62
C LEU A 97 -12.71 -1.79 10.73
N ILE A 98 -12.12 -2.68 9.91
CA ILE A 98 -11.33 -2.29 8.75
C ILE A 98 -12.12 -2.68 7.52
N MET A 99 -12.45 -1.71 6.66
CA MET A 99 -13.30 -1.91 5.48
C MET A 99 -12.59 -1.54 4.19
N ARG A 100 -12.98 -2.19 3.09
CA ARG A 100 -12.62 -1.80 1.72
C ARG A 100 -13.89 -1.72 0.90
N GLY A 101 -14.43 -0.51 0.74
CA GLY A 101 -15.79 -0.34 0.27
C GLY A 101 -16.76 -1.04 1.23
N THR A 102 -17.63 -1.89 0.69
CA THR A 102 -18.60 -2.69 1.48
C THR A 102 -18.02 -3.96 2.09
N LYS A 103 -16.79 -4.37 1.72
CA LYS A 103 -16.17 -5.60 2.22
C LYS A 103 -15.48 -5.38 3.57
N LEU A 104 -15.75 -6.27 4.52
CA LEU A 104 -15.13 -6.27 5.85
C LEU A 104 -13.76 -6.95 5.78
N VAL A 105 -12.68 -6.17 5.75
CA VAL A 105 -11.30 -6.70 5.75
C VAL A 105 -11.01 -7.41 7.07
N SER A 106 -11.46 -6.84 8.19
CA SER A 106 -11.42 -7.47 9.51
C SER A 106 -12.40 -6.82 10.48
N ILE A 107 -12.87 -7.60 11.45
CA ILE A 107 -13.63 -7.12 12.62
C ILE A 107 -12.80 -7.42 13.87
N PHE A 108 -12.64 -6.44 14.75
CA PHE A 108 -12.02 -6.61 16.06
C PHE A 108 -13.04 -6.37 17.17
N LEU A 109 -13.08 -7.29 18.12
CA LEU A 109 -13.81 -7.21 19.37
C LEU A 109 -12.81 -7.44 20.50
N ASP A 110 -12.04 -6.41 20.84
CA ASP A 110 -11.01 -6.47 21.88
C ASP A 110 -9.98 -7.59 21.59
N ASN A 111 -10.04 -8.74 22.27
CA ASN A 111 -9.16 -9.88 22.05
C ASN A 111 -9.63 -10.90 20.99
N VAL A 112 -10.78 -10.66 20.32
CA VAL A 112 -11.28 -11.49 19.22
C VAL A 112 -11.08 -10.77 17.89
N ARG A 113 -10.58 -11.47 16.88
CA ARG A 113 -10.47 -10.96 15.51
C ARG A 113 -11.13 -11.90 14.52
N PHE A 114 -11.90 -11.34 13.60
CA PHE A 114 -12.46 -12.04 12.45
C PHE A 114 -11.67 -11.61 11.21
N LEU A 115 -11.10 -12.59 10.50
CA LEU A 115 -10.20 -12.38 9.38
C LEU A 115 -10.73 -13.09 8.14
N ASP A 116 -10.64 -12.43 7.00
CA ASP A 116 -10.95 -13.06 5.72
C ASP A 116 -9.67 -13.69 5.14
N SER A 117 -9.70 -15.00 4.89
CA SER A 117 -8.58 -15.72 4.31
C SER A 117 -8.25 -15.26 2.88
N LEU A 118 -9.18 -14.64 2.14
CA LEU A 118 -8.89 -14.03 0.82
C LEU A 118 -7.88 -12.88 0.88
N ASN A 119 -7.72 -12.24 2.05
CA ASN A 119 -6.68 -11.25 2.27
C ASN A 119 -5.26 -11.85 2.27
N TYR A 120 -5.17 -13.18 2.33
CA TYR A 120 -3.92 -13.96 2.31
C TYR A 120 -3.83 -14.84 1.06
N PHE A 121 -4.92 -15.52 0.71
CA PHE A 121 -5.03 -16.42 -0.44
C PHE A 121 -6.00 -15.83 -1.46
N GLN A 122 -5.49 -15.06 -2.43
CA GLN A 122 -6.32 -14.44 -3.48
C GLN A 122 -6.73 -15.46 -4.56
N MET A 123 -7.37 -16.56 -4.15
CA MET A 123 -7.81 -17.66 -5.00
C MET A 123 -8.97 -18.40 -4.34
N ALA A 124 -9.71 -19.17 -5.14
CA ALA A 124 -10.79 -20.02 -4.63
C ALA A 124 -10.27 -21.12 -3.69
N LEU A 125 -11.10 -21.51 -2.72
CA LEU A 125 -10.83 -22.56 -1.73
C LEU A 125 -10.40 -23.88 -2.38
N SER A 126 -11.07 -24.27 -3.48
CA SER A 126 -10.76 -25.48 -4.26
C SER A 126 -9.35 -25.54 -4.83
N LYS A 127 -8.62 -24.42 -4.88
CA LYS A 127 -7.23 -24.37 -5.34
C LYS A 127 -6.21 -24.59 -4.21
N LEU A 128 -6.62 -24.39 -2.95
CA LEU A 128 -5.73 -24.52 -1.79
C LEU A 128 -5.16 -25.93 -1.61
N PRO A 129 -5.90 -27.04 -1.85
CA PRO A 129 -5.35 -28.38 -1.71
C PRO A 129 -4.16 -28.62 -2.64
N LYS A 130 -4.31 -28.29 -3.94
CA LYS A 130 -3.21 -28.40 -4.93
C LYS A 130 -2.03 -27.51 -4.57
N VAL A 131 -2.32 -26.30 -4.10
CA VAL A 131 -1.30 -25.32 -3.70
C VAL A 131 -0.48 -25.81 -2.51
N PHE A 132 -1.14 -26.29 -1.47
CA PHE A 132 -0.50 -26.68 -0.22
C PHE A 132 -0.14 -28.17 -0.17
N GLY A 133 -0.44 -28.95 -1.21
CA GLY A 133 -0.24 -30.40 -1.22
C GLY A 133 -1.05 -31.08 -0.13
N LEU A 134 -2.32 -30.69 0.02
CA LEU A 134 -3.25 -31.25 1.01
C LEU A 134 -4.06 -32.37 0.37
N THR A 135 -4.44 -33.35 1.19
CA THR A 135 -5.39 -34.39 0.77
C THR A 135 -6.79 -33.90 1.09
N GLU A 136 -7.64 -33.81 0.07
CA GLU A 136 -9.04 -33.46 0.24
C GLU A 136 -9.80 -34.64 0.83
N ILE A 137 -10.61 -34.39 1.86
CA ILE A 137 -11.53 -35.40 2.42
C ILE A 137 -12.51 -35.85 1.33
N ARG A 138 -12.99 -34.90 0.52
CA ARG A 138 -13.96 -35.16 -0.52
C ARG A 138 -13.77 -34.23 -1.72
N LYS A 139 -13.77 -34.81 -2.92
CA LYS A 139 -13.85 -34.08 -4.20
C LYS A 139 -15.27 -34.13 -4.74
N GLY A 140 -15.83 -32.99 -5.13
CA GLY A 140 -17.15 -32.94 -5.74
C GLY A 140 -17.73 -31.53 -5.75
N TYR A 141 -18.97 -31.44 -6.20
CA TYR A 141 -19.74 -30.20 -6.31
C TYR A 141 -20.99 -30.29 -5.45
N PHE A 142 -21.49 -29.14 -4.99
CA PHE A 142 -22.72 -29.06 -4.20
C PHE A 142 -23.80 -28.27 -4.95
N PRO A 143 -25.05 -28.74 -4.97
CA PRO A 143 -26.15 -28.05 -5.66
C PRO A 143 -26.69 -26.91 -4.79
N HIS A 144 -26.07 -25.74 -4.85
CA HIS A 144 -26.41 -24.59 -4.00
C HIS A 144 -27.87 -24.16 -4.11
N LEU A 145 -28.47 -24.17 -5.31
CA LEU A 145 -29.88 -23.80 -5.52
C LEU A 145 -30.85 -24.89 -5.03
N PHE A 146 -30.36 -26.08 -4.70
CA PHE A 146 -31.19 -27.17 -4.18
C PHE A 146 -31.36 -27.10 -2.65
N ASN A 147 -30.65 -26.19 -1.96
CA ASN A 147 -30.79 -25.95 -0.51
C ASN A 147 -32.06 -25.17 -0.16
N THR A 148 -33.21 -25.78 -0.42
CA THR A 148 -34.53 -25.23 -0.12
C THR A 148 -35.16 -25.95 1.08
N THR A 149 -36.22 -25.38 1.65
CA THR A 149 -36.96 -26.01 2.76
C THR A 149 -37.53 -27.38 2.36
N ASP A 150 -38.01 -27.50 1.12
CA ASP A 150 -38.66 -28.72 0.63
C ASP A 150 -37.67 -29.88 0.43
N HIS A 151 -36.41 -29.57 0.15
CA HIS A 151 -35.38 -30.57 -0.13
C HIS A 151 -34.55 -30.97 1.10
N GLN A 152 -34.82 -30.41 2.29
CA GLN A 152 -34.00 -30.70 3.49
C GLN A 152 -34.02 -32.18 3.91
N ASN A 153 -35.03 -32.96 3.52
CA ASN A 153 -35.12 -34.41 3.79
C ASN A 153 -35.02 -35.25 2.50
N TYR A 154 -34.52 -34.67 1.40
CA TYR A 154 -34.44 -35.34 0.12
C TYR A 154 -33.43 -36.48 0.13
N ILE A 155 -33.88 -37.67 -0.29
CA ILE A 155 -33.05 -38.83 -0.59
C ILE A 155 -33.53 -39.39 -1.93
N GLY A 156 -32.69 -39.34 -2.96
CA GLY A 156 -33.10 -39.73 -4.30
C GLY A 156 -31.98 -39.62 -5.33
N PRO A 157 -32.30 -39.58 -6.63
CA PRO A 157 -31.32 -39.31 -7.69
C PRO A 157 -30.55 -37.99 -7.49
N ILE A 158 -29.43 -37.82 -8.18
CA ILE A 158 -28.69 -36.55 -8.15
C ILE A 158 -29.60 -35.37 -8.61
N PRO A 159 -29.55 -34.21 -7.93
CA PRO A 159 -30.36 -33.04 -8.30
C PRO A 159 -30.09 -32.56 -9.73
N PRO A 160 -31.01 -31.82 -10.37
CA PRO A 160 -30.81 -31.30 -11.72
C PRO A 160 -29.54 -30.46 -11.86
N LEU A 161 -28.85 -30.55 -13.00
CA LEU A 161 -27.57 -29.91 -13.25
C LEU A 161 -27.60 -28.39 -13.02
N GLU A 162 -28.72 -27.74 -13.35
CA GLU A 162 -28.93 -26.30 -13.19
C GLU A 162 -28.76 -25.86 -11.73
N THR A 163 -29.04 -26.75 -10.78
CA THR A 163 -28.92 -26.46 -9.35
C THR A 163 -27.47 -26.35 -8.86
N PHE A 164 -26.50 -26.77 -9.68
CA PHE A 164 -25.06 -26.63 -9.47
C PHE A 164 -24.47 -25.37 -10.12
N GLU A 165 -25.30 -24.54 -10.77
CA GLU A 165 -24.90 -23.24 -11.36
C GLU A 165 -23.74 -23.32 -12.37
N PRO A 166 -23.81 -24.19 -13.41
CA PRO A 166 -22.71 -24.38 -14.37
C PRO A 166 -22.31 -23.11 -15.12
N ASP A 167 -23.23 -22.17 -15.32
CA ASP A 167 -23.00 -20.94 -16.08
C ASP A 167 -22.26 -19.87 -15.27
N ASN A 168 -22.17 -20.03 -13.94
CA ASN A 168 -21.34 -19.19 -13.07
C ASN A 168 -19.88 -19.67 -13.01
N LEU A 169 -19.55 -20.80 -13.66
CA LEU A 169 -18.22 -21.37 -13.70
C LEU A 169 -17.43 -20.94 -14.95
N LYS A 170 -16.11 -20.89 -14.83
CA LYS A 170 -15.21 -20.71 -15.99
C LYS A 170 -15.22 -21.97 -16.85
N CYS A 171 -14.92 -21.84 -18.15
CA CYS A 171 -14.97 -22.94 -19.12
C CYS A 171 -14.40 -24.27 -18.58
N ASN A 172 -13.15 -24.27 -18.08
CA ASN A 172 -12.52 -25.49 -17.55
C ASN A 172 -13.22 -26.06 -16.30
N ASP A 173 -13.69 -25.20 -15.40
CA ASP A 173 -14.37 -25.62 -14.16
C ASP A 173 -15.78 -26.16 -14.48
N ARG A 174 -16.43 -25.59 -15.49
CA ARG A 174 -17.73 -26.03 -16.04
C ARG A 174 -17.60 -27.40 -16.70
N GLU A 175 -16.58 -27.62 -17.53
CA GLU A 175 -16.30 -28.93 -18.15
C GLU A 175 -16.06 -30.01 -17.08
N ALA A 176 -15.31 -29.68 -16.02
CA ALA A 176 -15.08 -30.60 -14.91
C ALA A 176 -16.36 -30.94 -14.13
N LEU A 177 -17.26 -29.96 -13.93
CA LEU A 177 -18.58 -30.20 -13.33
C LEU A 177 -19.43 -31.15 -14.18
N LEU A 178 -19.50 -30.89 -15.50
CA LEU A 178 -20.28 -31.71 -16.43
C LEU A 178 -19.82 -33.18 -16.42
N ALA A 179 -18.51 -33.40 -16.54
CA ALA A 179 -17.94 -34.75 -16.52
C ALA A 179 -18.20 -35.47 -15.17
N TRP A 180 -18.08 -34.75 -14.04
CA TRP A 180 -18.39 -35.29 -12.73
C TRP A 180 -19.88 -35.65 -12.59
N TYR A 181 -20.77 -34.77 -13.07
CA TYR A 181 -22.21 -34.94 -13.00
C TYR A 181 -22.68 -36.13 -13.83
N GLU A 182 -22.24 -36.23 -15.08
CA GLU A 182 -22.53 -37.36 -15.98
C GLU A 182 -22.07 -38.69 -15.37
N GLY A 183 -20.89 -38.70 -14.74
CA GLY A 183 -20.39 -39.88 -14.01
C GLY A 183 -21.33 -40.27 -12.86
N LYS A 184 -21.82 -39.31 -12.06
CA LYS A 184 -22.74 -39.59 -10.94
C LYS A 184 -24.11 -40.08 -11.41
N VAL A 185 -24.60 -39.56 -12.52
CA VAL A 185 -25.84 -40.06 -13.17
C VAL A 185 -25.63 -41.50 -13.65
N ALA A 186 -24.52 -41.79 -14.32
CA ALA A 186 -24.21 -43.13 -14.82
C ALA A 186 -24.04 -44.16 -13.68
N GLU A 187 -23.54 -43.75 -12.52
CA GLU A 187 -23.42 -44.57 -11.31
C GLU A 187 -24.75 -44.83 -10.58
N ASN A 188 -25.88 -44.25 -11.04
CA ASN A 188 -27.15 -44.22 -10.29
C ASN A 188 -26.95 -43.74 -8.84
N TYR A 189 -26.13 -42.70 -8.66
CA TYR A 189 -25.78 -42.18 -7.34
C TYR A 189 -27.01 -41.72 -6.55
N ILE A 190 -27.17 -42.25 -5.34
CA ILE A 190 -28.22 -41.81 -4.40
C ILE A 190 -27.71 -40.62 -3.59
N PHE A 191 -28.32 -39.47 -3.83
CA PHE A 191 -28.04 -38.21 -3.18
C PHE A 191 -28.91 -38.05 -1.92
N ASP A 192 -28.28 -38.07 -0.75
CA ASP A 192 -28.89 -37.74 0.55
C ASP A 192 -28.52 -36.30 0.91
N PHE A 193 -29.48 -35.37 0.79
CA PHE A 193 -29.22 -33.95 0.95
C PHE A 193 -28.57 -33.59 2.29
N LYS A 194 -29.05 -34.17 3.41
CA LYS A 194 -28.52 -33.82 4.75
C LYS A 194 -27.08 -34.26 4.89
N LYS A 195 -26.81 -35.50 4.50
CA LYS A 195 -25.46 -36.06 4.56
C LYS A 195 -24.51 -35.27 3.67
N GLU A 196 -24.92 -35.03 2.43
CA GLU A 196 -24.17 -34.29 1.41
C GLU A 196 -23.84 -32.87 1.85
N PHE A 197 -24.82 -32.16 2.40
CA PHE A 197 -24.67 -30.78 2.84
C PHE A 197 -23.66 -30.64 3.99
N VAL A 198 -23.77 -31.53 4.99
CA VAL A 198 -22.82 -31.54 6.12
C VAL A 198 -21.42 -31.96 5.66
N GLU A 199 -21.29 -33.03 4.89
CA GLU A 199 -19.99 -33.53 4.43
C GLU A 199 -19.27 -32.53 3.53
N TYR A 200 -20.00 -31.82 2.67
CA TYR A 200 -19.44 -30.76 1.83
C TYR A 200 -18.87 -29.61 2.68
N CYS A 201 -19.66 -29.07 3.63
CA CYS A 201 -19.19 -28.01 4.51
C CYS A 201 -18.04 -28.45 5.43
N VAL A 202 -18.04 -29.70 5.89
CA VAL A 202 -16.91 -30.28 6.66
C VAL A 202 -15.64 -30.30 5.81
N SER A 203 -15.73 -30.75 4.55
CA SER A 203 -14.58 -30.78 3.63
C SER A 203 -14.02 -29.38 3.40
N ASP A 204 -14.86 -28.39 3.12
CA ASP A 204 -14.44 -27.00 2.88
C ASP A 204 -13.72 -26.38 4.09
N VAL A 205 -14.29 -26.55 5.28
CA VAL A 205 -13.70 -26.02 6.53
C VAL A 205 -12.40 -26.73 6.86
N ASP A 206 -12.30 -28.04 6.61
CA ASP A 206 -11.07 -28.79 6.82
C ASP A 206 -9.96 -28.34 5.86
N ILE A 207 -10.27 -28.15 4.56
CA ILE A 207 -9.32 -27.58 3.58
C ILE A 207 -8.82 -26.22 4.05
N LEU A 208 -9.73 -25.34 4.48
CA LEU A 208 -9.37 -24.00 4.96
C LEU A 208 -8.48 -24.07 6.21
N ALA A 209 -8.83 -24.93 7.18
CA ALA A 209 -8.07 -25.09 8.41
C ALA A 209 -6.66 -25.61 8.13
N GLN A 210 -6.53 -26.68 7.35
CA GLN A 210 -5.23 -27.25 6.96
C GLN A 210 -4.37 -26.22 6.20
N ALA A 211 -4.94 -25.51 5.23
CA ALA A 211 -4.24 -24.49 4.46
C ALA A 211 -3.77 -23.32 5.35
N CYS A 212 -4.63 -22.82 6.23
CA CYS A 212 -4.28 -21.76 7.19
C CYS A 212 -3.16 -22.19 8.15
N LEU A 213 -3.25 -23.40 8.72
CA LEU A 213 -2.24 -23.91 9.64
C LEU A 213 -0.89 -24.10 8.95
N LYS A 214 -0.87 -24.69 7.76
CA LYS A 214 0.35 -24.86 6.96
C LYS A 214 0.95 -23.51 6.58
N PHE A 215 0.13 -22.58 6.09
CA PHE A 215 0.59 -21.21 5.79
C PHE A 215 1.17 -20.50 7.01
N ARG A 216 0.49 -20.57 8.16
CA ARG A 216 0.97 -20.01 9.43
C ARG A 216 2.32 -20.59 9.82
N GLN A 217 2.48 -21.90 9.77
CA GLN A 217 3.74 -22.57 10.10
C GLN A 217 4.87 -22.07 9.19
N LEU A 218 4.63 -21.99 7.89
CA LEU A 218 5.62 -21.51 6.92
C LEU A 218 5.99 -20.04 7.14
N MET A 219 5.03 -19.16 7.40
CA MET A 219 5.26 -17.74 7.66
C MET A 219 6.04 -17.49 8.95
N ILE A 220 5.78 -18.26 10.01
CA ILE A 220 6.54 -18.18 11.25
C ILE A 220 7.96 -18.71 11.04
N LYS A 221 8.10 -19.88 10.43
CA LYS A 221 9.40 -20.53 10.19
C LYS A 221 10.32 -19.67 9.32
N GLU A 222 9.81 -19.19 8.19
CA GLU A 222 10.63 -18.49 7.20
C GLU A 222 10.64 -16.97 7.40
N GLY A 223 9.59 -16.40 8.00
CA GLY A 223 9.41 -14.95 8.14
C GLY A 223 9.50 -14.42 9.56
N ASN A 224 9.51 -15.28 10.58
CA ASN A 224 9.41 -14.86 11.99
C ASN A 224 8.21 -13.92 12.25
N VAL A 225 7.09 -14.16 11.57
CA VAL A 225 5.84 -13.40 11.72
C VAL A 225 4.67 -14.37 11.65
N CYS A 226 3.77 -14.30 12.63
CA CYS A 226 2.49 -15.01 12.57
C CYS A 226 1.49 -14.19 11.73
N PRO A 227 1.04 -14.71 10.57
CA PRO A 227 0.27 -13.91 9.62
C PRO A 227 -1.09 -13.47 10.16
N PHE A 228 -1.70 -14.26 11.05
CA PHE A 228 -3.07 -14.03 11.53
C PHE A 228 -3.14 -13.24 12.86
N THR A 229 -2.11 -13.34 13.71
CA THR A 229 -2.11 -12.60 14.99
C THR A 229 -1.41 -11.25 14.88
N GLU A 230 -0.52 -11.09 13.90
CA GLU A 230 0.26 -9.86 13.74
C GLU A 230 -0.20 -9.04 12.54
N SER A 231 -0.98 -9.59 11.62
CA SER A 231 -1.42 -8.89 10.41
C SER A 231 -2.86 -9.26 10.06
N VAL A 232 -3.44 -8.45 9.17
CA VAL A 232 -4.80 -8.66 8.62
C VAL A 232 -4.77 -9.02 7.13
N THR A 233 -3.62 -8.85 6.48
CA THR A 233 -3.42 -9.11 5.05
C THR A 233 -2.02 -9.65 4.80
N LEU A 234 -1.83 -10.36 3.68
CA LEU A 234 -0.51 -10.83 3.24
C LEU A 234 0.51 -9.68 3.05
N PRO A 235 0.19 -8.54 2.40
CA PRO A 235 1.13 -7.42 2.29
C PRO A 235 1.56 -6.85 3.65
N SER A 236 0.64 -6.77 4.62
CA SER A 236 0.97 -6.35 5.99
C SER A 236 1.96 -7.32 6.65
N ALA A 237 1.75 -8.63 6.49
CA ALA A 237 2.66 -9.64 7.02
C ALA A 237 4.05 -9.54 6.38
N CYS A 238 4.12 -9.39 5.05
CA CYS A 238 5.38 -9.25 4.30
C CYS A 238 6.15 -7.97 4.70
N ASN A 239 5.45 -6.84 4.86
CA ASN A 239 6.06 -5.61 5.37
C ASN A 239 6.62 -5.80 6.79
N LYS A 240 5.90 -6.51 7.67
CA LYS A 240 6.43 -6.86 9.00
C LYS A 240 7.66 -7.74 8.93
N ILE A 241 7.68 -8.75 8.06
CA ILE A 241 8.85 -9.61 7.84
C ILE A 241 10.06 -8.78 7.42
N PHE A 242 9.88 -7.86 6.47
CA PHE A 242 10.92 -6.94 6.02
C PHE A 242 11.45 -6.07 7.16
N ARG A 243 10.54 -5.34 7.83
CA ARG A 243 10.88 -4.41 8.91
C ARG A 243 11.53 -5.09 10.12
N ARG A 244 11.13 -6.32 10.43
CA ARG A 244 11.63 -7.07 11.60
C ARG A 244 12.98 -7.70 11.35
N ASN A 245 13.21 -8.26 10.16
CA ASN A 245 14.36 -9.13 9.93
C ASN A 245 15.41 -8.53 8.99
N PHE A 246 15.11 -7.47 8.23
CA PHE A 246 15.99 -6.98 7.16
C PHE A 246 16.23 -5.47 7.19
N LEU A 247 15.23 -4.67 7.56
CA LEU A 247 15.37 -3.21 7.59
C LEU A 247 16.25 -2.76 8.76
N LYS A 248 17.38 -2.12 8.44
CA LYS A 248 18.25 -1.51 9.45
C LYS A 248 17.62 -0.21 10.00
N PRO A 249 17.87 0.16 11.27
CA PRO A 249 17.41 1.43 11.82
C PRO A 249 17.87 2.63 10.96
N ASN A 250 17.05 3.70 10.93
CA ASN A 250 17.36 4.97 10.26
C ASN A 250 17.70 4.88 8.75
N THR A 251 17.31 3.79 8.07
CA THR A 251 17.62 3.59 6.65
C THR A 251 16.62 4.30 5.72
N ILE A 252 15.33 4.37 6.09
CA ILE A 252 14.28 5.02 5.31
C ILE A 252 13.87 6.32 6.01
N GLY A 253 13.97 7.46 5.32
CA GLY A 253 13.50 8.74 5.84
C GLY A 253 11.97 8.79 5.92
N LEU A 254 11.45 9.09 7.11
CA LEU A 254 10.02 9.33 7.29
C LEU A 254 9.72 10.80 7.01
N ILE A 255 9.00 11.09 5.93
CA ILE A 255 8.65 12.46 5.57
C ILE A 255 7.94 13.13 6.76
N PRO A 256 8.43 14.30 7.24
CA PRO A 256 7.80 15.01 8.35
C PRO A 256 6.34 15.36 8.07
N LYS A 257 5.54 15.50 9.14
CA LYS A 257 4.19 16.03 9.02
C LYS A 257 4.26 17.44 8.42
N GLY A 258 3.60 17.65 7.27
CA GLY A 258 3.66 18.90 6.52
C GLY A 258 4.70 18.93 5.38
N GLY A 259 5.54 17.90 5.24
CA GLY A 259 6.58 17.85 4.19
C GLY A 259 7.93 18.40 4.66
N TYR A 260 8.88 18.56 3.72
CA TYR A 260 10.20 19.15 4.01
C TYR A 260 10.23 20.68 3.88
N ARG A 261 9.17 21.26 3.30
CA ARG A 261 8.94 22.70 3.18
C ARG A 261 7.54 23.01 3.68
N GLN A 262 7.34 24.21 4.20
CA GLN A 262 6.05 24.67 4.72
C GLN A 262 5.49 23.75 5.81
N CYS A 263 6.37 23.11 6.59
CA CYS A 263 5.96 22.21 7.67
C CYS A 263 5.45 22.99 8.90
N ASP A 264 5.92 24.21 9.07
CA ASP A 264 5.52 25.12 10.13
C ASP A 264 4.49 26.13 9.62
N ASN A 265 3.51 26.46 10.47
CA ASN A 265 2.46 27.39 10.12
C ASN A 265 2.97 28.83 10.23
N GLN A 266 3.50 29.36 9.13
CA GLN A 266 4.00 30.73 9.02
C GLN A 266 3.06 31.58 8.16
N SER A 267 2.79 32.83 8.58
CA SER A 267 1.89 33.70 7.84
C SER A 267 2.47 34.09 6.47
N LYS A 268 1.60 34.24 5.46
CA LYS A 268 2.02 34.69 4.11
C LYS A 268 2.78 36.02 4.19
N ILE A 269 2.30 36.95 5.02
CA ILE A 269 2.91 38.27 5.16
C ILE A 269 4.29 38.23 5.82
N ALA A 270 4.51 37.35 6.81
CA ALA A 270 5.84 37.13 7.38
C ALA A 270 6.80 36.59 6.32
N THR A 271 6.36 35.63 5.51
CA THR A 271 7.17 35.10 4.40
C THR A 271 7.54 36.21 3.40
N GLN A 272 6.58 37.06 3.02
CA GLN A 272 6.83 38.18 2.10
C GLN A 272 7.92 39.10 2.65
N TRP A 273 7.86 39.44 3.95
CA TRP A 273 8.89 40.26 4.59
C TRP A 273 10.26 39.59 4.55
N LEU A 274 10.35 38.30 4.93
CA LEU A 274 11.62 37.58 4.92
C LEU A 274 12.23 37.50 3.52
N LEU A 275 11.43 37.27 2.47
CA LEU A 275 11.92 37.27 1.08
C LEU A 275 12.47 38.64 0.65
N LEU A 276 11.86 39.74 1.11
CA LEU A 276 12.37 41.09 0.84
C LEU A 276 13.66 41.37 1.60
N GLU A 277 13.77 40.95 2.87
CA GLU A 277 15.01 41.05 3.64
C GLU A 277 16.16 40.29 2.97
N GLU A 278 15.91 39.08 2.47
CA GLU A 278 16.90 38.31 1.71
C GLU A 278 17.36 39.04 0.45
N ARG A 279 16.41 39.59 -0.32
CA ARG A 279 16.69 40.34 -1.55
C ARG A 279 17.53 41.57 -1.28
N ASP A 280 17.07 42.39 -0.33
CA ASP A 280 17.61 43.73 -0.10
C ASP A 280 18.99 43.65 0.59
N ARG A 281 19.16 42.68 1.49
CA ARG A 281 20.41 42.50 2.26
C ARG A 281 21.35 41.47 1.63
N ARG A 282 20.91 40.72 0.63
CA ARG A 282 21.66 39.63 -0.04
C ARG A 282 22.18 38.59 0.94
N ILE A 283 21.32 38.19 1.88
CA ILE A 283 21.59 37.17 2.89
C ILE A 283 20.69 35.96 2.67
N ASN A 284 21.08 34.81 3.22
CA ASN A 284 20.26 33.59 3.19
C ASN A 284 19.64 33.33 4.57
N ILE A 285 18.33 33.54 4.66
CA ILE A 285 17.51 33.33 5.86
C ILE A 285 16.87 31.95 5.78
N THR A 286 17.04 31.16 6.83
CA THR A 286 16.32 29.89 7.02
C THR A 286 14.93 30.19 7.59
N HIS A 287 13.86 29.83 6.86
CA HIS A 287 12.47 30.01 7.26
C HIS A 287 11.56 28.87 6.72
N SER A 288 10.29 28.83 7.16
CA SER A 288 9.36 27.71 6.88
C SER A 288 9.17 27.43 5.39
N VAL A 289 9.19 28.45 4.52
CA VAL A 289 8.95 28.23 3.08
C VAL A 289 10.15 27.59 2.38
N LYS A 290 11.37 27.79 2.87
CA LYS A 290 12.56 27.09 2.37
C LYS A 290 12.71 25.70 2.97
N GLN A 291 12.52 25.56 4.28
CA GLN A 291 12.65 24.29 4.99
C GLN A 291 11.72 24.24 6.23
N LYS A 292 12.32 24.19 7.42
CA LYS A 292 11.65 24.27 8.73
C LYS A 292 12.15 25.53 9.44
N GLU A 293 11.34 26.07 10.34
CA GLU A 293 11.79 27.17 11.21
C GLU A 293 12.99 26.73 12.06
N ALA A 294 13.97 27.62 12.18
CA ALA A 294 15.14 27.38 13.02
C ALA A 294 14.75 27.38 14.50
N ARG A 295 15.50 26.63 15.32
CA ARG A 295 15.40 26.71 16.78
C ARG A 295 16.63 27.38 17.35
N VAL A 296 16.45 28.56 17.91
CA VAL A 296 17.51 29.36 18.54
C VAL A 296 17.20 29.46 20.03
N GLY A 297 18.15 29.10 20.90
CA GLY A 297 17.94 29.16 22.35
C GLY A 297 16.79 28.27 22.88
N GLY A 298 16.42 27.23 22.12
CA GLY A 298 15.31 26.31 22.42
C GLY A 298 13.93 26.74 21.88
N VAL A 299 13.79 27.98 21.41
CA VAL A 299 12.53 28.51 20.84
C VAL A 299 12.57 28.53 19.31
N LYS A 300 11.40 28.41 18.67
CA LYS A 300 11.28 28.59 17.22
C LYS A 300 11.28 30.08 16.87
N VAL A 301 11.89 30.41 15.74
CA VAL A 301 12.00 31.78 15.22
C VAL A 301 11.53 31.81 13.76
N ASP A 302 10.94 32.93 13.32
CA ASP A 302 10.38 33.07 11.96
C ASP A 302 11.46 32.95 10.87
N GLY A 303 12.64 33.53 11.10
CA GLY A 303 13.79 33.47 10.22
C GLY A 303 15.11 33.48 10.97
N PHE A 304 16.13 32.79 10.45
CA PHE A 304 17.48 32.78 11.02
C PHE A 304 18.56 32.80 9.93
N CYS A 305 19.48 33.74 10.01
CA CYS A 305 20.67 33.80 9.18
C CYS A 305 21.90 33.40 10.00
N ALA A 306 22.47 32.23 9.71
CA ALA A 306 23.63 31.71 10.45
C ALA A 306 24.91 32.52 10.18
N GLU A 307 25.06 33.08 8.97
CA GLU A 307 26.25 33.84 8.56
C GLU A 307 26.39 35.16 9.33
N THR A 308 25.27 35.86 9.55
CA THR A 308 25.24 37.13 10.29
C THR A 308 24.88 36.95 11.75
N ASN A 309 24.56 35.72 12.19
CA ASN A 309 24.03 35.41 13.51
C ASN A 309 22.78 36.23 13.87
N GLU A 310 21.92 36.48 12.87
CA GLU A 310 20.72 37.30 12.99
C GLU A 310 19.45 36.45 13.03
N VAL A 311 18.54 36.82 13.92
CA VAL A 311 17.20 36.24 14.06
C VAL A 311 16.18 37.27 13.55
N PHE A 312 15.30 36.84 12.66
CA PHE A 312 14.23 37.66 12.10
C PHE A 312 12.91 37.21 12.72
N GLU A 313 12.18 38.13 13.35
CA GLU A 313 10.90 37.85 14.02
C GLU A 313 9.81 38.77 13.48
N PHE A 314 8.71 38.17 13.02
CA PHE A 314 7.59 38.90 12.43
C PHE A 314 6.37 38.85 13.36
N TYR A 315 6.00 40.02 13.89
CA TYR A 315 4.94 40.13 14.87
C TYR A 315 3.59 40.43 14.21
N GLY A 316 2.83 39.37 13.94
CA GLY A 316 1.40 39.46 13.65
C GLY A 316 0.65 40.24 14.73
N CYS A 317 -0.03 41.33 14.38
CA CYS A 317 -0.42 42.34 15.37
C CYS A 317 -1.37 41.82 16.46
N TYR A 318 -2.29 40.92 16.09
CA TYR A 318 -3.22 40.31 17.05
C TYR A 318 -2.57 39.21 17.90
N TYR A 319 -1.75 38.37 17.27
CA TYR A 319 -1.10 37.22 17.91
C TYR A 319 0.05 37.63 18.83
N HIS A 320 0.64 38.81 18.62
CA HIS A 320 1.76 39.34 19.42
C HIS A 320 1.37 40.60 20.22
N GLY A 321 0.09 40.98 20.25
CA GLY A 321 -0.40 42.04 21.13
C GLY A 321 0.04 43.46 20.78
N CYS A 322 0.10 43.85 19.49
CA CYS A 322 0.63 45.14 19.05
C CYS A 322 -0.03 46.35 19.77
N PRO A 323 0.74 47.20 20.48
CA PRO A 323 0.21 48.38 21.18
C PRO A 323 -0.24 49.50 20.26
N LYS A 324 0.26 49.54 19.01
CA LYS A 324 -0.13 50.55 18.01
C LYS A 324 -1.53 50.29 17.47
N CYS A 325 -1.85 49.03 17.18
CA CYS A 325 -3.13 48.61 16.61
C CYS A 325 -4.23 48.44 17.66
N PHE A 326 -3.87 47.91 18.84
CA PHE A 326 -4.82 47.63 19.92
C PHE A 326 -4.50 48.49 21.13
N LYS A 327 -5.01 49.73 21.13
CA LYS A 327 -4.70 50.75 22.16
C LYS A 327 -5.53 50.61 23.44
N HIS A 328 -6.70 49.98 23.35
CA HIS A 328 -7.67 49.91 24.44
C HIS A 328 -8.02 48.46 24.77
N VAL A 329 -8.48 48.21 26.00
CA VAL A 329 -9.02 46.90 26.44
C VAL A 329 -8.02 45.74 26.25
N ARG A 330 -6.74 45.97 26.59
CA ARG A 330 -5.64 45.02 26.36
C ARG A 330 -5.51 43.93 27.43
N ASN A 331 -6.08 44.16 28.61
CA ASN A 331 -6.04 43.26 29.76
C ASN A 331 -7.28 42.36 29.89
N THR A 332 -8.12 42.32 28.86
CA THR A 332 -9.33 41.47 28.85
C THR A 332 -9.01 40.13 28.17
N PRO A 333 -9.57 39.01 28.69
CA PRO A 333 -9.42 37.71 28.04
C PRO A 333 -9.86 37.74 26.58
N LEU A 334 -9.12 37.04 25.73
CA LEU A 334 -9.40 36.97 24.30
C LEU A 334 -10.55 36.02 23.98
N THR A 335 -11.19 36.22 22.83
CA THR A 335 -12.27 35.35 22.36
C THR A 335 -11.77 33.97 21.91
N ASP A 336 -10.50 33.88 21.47
CA ASP A 336 -9.83 32.64 21.06
C ASP A 336 -9.11 31.93 22.21
N SER A 337 -8.94 32.60 23.36
CA SER A 337 -8.30 32.05 24.56
C SER A 337 -8.79 32.74 25.82
N THR A 338 -9.41 31.99 26.72
CA THR A 338 -9.93 32.52 28.00
C THR A 338 -8.84 32.84 29.03
N ILE A 339 -7.58 32.51 28.74
CA ILE A 339 -6.44 32.67 29.66
C ILE A 339 -5.48 33.77 29.17
N GLU A 340 -5.45 34.05 27.87
CA GLU A 340 -4.54 35.05 27.29
C GLU A 340 -5.23 36.42 27.16
N THR A 341 -4.42 37.48 27.28
CA THR A 341 -4.81 38.87 26.98
C THR A 341 -3.86 39.44 25.92
N LEU A 342 -4.21 40.57 25.29
CA LEU A 342 -3.30 41.24 24.34
C LEU A 342 -2.05 41.76 25.04
N GLU A 343 -2.16 42.18 26.30
CA GLU A 343 -1.00 42.61 27.08
C GLU A 343 -0.07 41.43 27.40
N TYR A 344 -0.63 40.30 27.80
CA TYR A 344 0.14 39.08 28.02
C TYR A 344 0.90 38.65 26.76
N ARG A 345 0.24 38.63 25.59
CA ARG A 345 0.89 38.31 24.31
C ARG A 345 2.03 39.27 23.97
N TYR A 346 1.87 40.56 24.29
CA TYR A 346 2.90 41.57 24.08
C TYR A 346 4.11 41.35 25.01
N GLU A 347 3.89 41.15 26.31
CA GLU A 347 4.94 40.85 27.28
C GLU A 347 5.71 39.58 26.91
N ALA A 348 4.99 38.52 26.52
CA ALA A 348 5.60 37.26 26.07
C ALA A 348 6.47 37.45 24.82
N THR A 349 6.02 38.30 23.88
CA THR A 349 6.79 38.65 22.67
C THR A 349 8.09 39.35 23.05
N LEU A 350 8.02 40.39 23.90
CA LEU A 350 9.21 41.11 24.37
C LEU A 350 10.18 40.21 25.15
N ALA A 351 9.64 39.32 25.99
CA ALA A 351 10.45 38.36 26.75
C ALA A 351 11.19 37.38 25.81
N LYS A 352 10.52 36.90 24.75
CA LYS A 352 11.16 36.06 23.72
C LYS A 352 12.30 36.80 23.03
N SER A 353 12.07 38.03 22.56
CA SER A 353 13.12 38.84 21.91
C SER A 353 14.29 39.11 22.83
N SER A 354 14.02 39.49 24.08
CA SER A 354 15.06 39.82 25.08
C SER A 354 15.93 38.61 25.37
N ARG A 355 15.31 37.43 25.57
CA ARG A 355 16.03 36.16 25.76
C ARG A 355 16.93 35.83 24.57
N ILE A 356 16.48 36.03 23.34
CA ILE A 356 17.29 35.74 22.16
C ILE A 356 18.48 36.72 22.07
N LYS A 357 18.27 38.00 22.37
CA LYS A 357 19.33 39.03 22.44
C LYS A 357 20.35 38.71 23.53
N GLU A 358 19.92 38.29 24.71
CA GLU A 358 20.78 37.87 25.83
C GLU A 358 21.67 36.67 25.48
N LEU A 359 21.21 35.80 24.58
CA LEU A 359 22.00 34.68 24.06
C LEU A 359 23.03 35.10 22.99
N GLY A 360 23.18 36.40 22.71
CA GLY A 360 24.19 36.95 21.82
C GLY A 360 23.76 37.06 20.34
N TYR A 361 22.47 36.91 20.04
CA TYR A 361 21.95 37.05 18.68
C TYR A 361 21.45 38.47 18.42
N THR A 362 21.65 38.94 17.19
CA THR A 362 21.03 40.20 16.73
C THR A 362 19.60 39.89 16.28
N VAL A 363 18.60 40.51 16.90
CA VAL A 363 17.18 40.27 16.54
C VAL A 363 16.66 41.44 15.70
N VAL A 364 16.23 41.14 14.47
CA VAL A 364 15.56 42.05 13.55
C VAL A 364 14.06 41.81 13.67
N GLU A 365 13.33 42.85 14.06
CA GLU A 365 11.92 42.75 14.48
C GLU A 365 11.04 43.57 13.54
N MET A 366 9.94 42.97 13.04
CA MET A 366 8.99 43.65 12.17
C MET A 366 7.56 43.44 12.62
N TRP A 367 6.82 44.52 12.85
CA TRP A 367 5.38 44.44 13.16
C TRP A 367 4.55 44.42 11.89
N GLU A 368 3.49 43.60 11.88
CA GLU A 368 2.60 43.45 10.73
C GLU A 368 2.03 44.78 10.23
N CYS A 369 1.61 45.66 11.13
CA CYS A 369 1.06 46.97 10.76
C CYS A 369 2.10 47.93 10.20
N ASP A 370 3.37 47.76 10.58
CA ASP A 370 4.46 48.58 10.04
C ASP A 370 4.79 48.08 8.64
N PHE A 371 4.94 46.76 8.47
CA PHE A 371 5.21 46.16 7.17
C PHE A 371 4.11 46.41 6.14
N ARG A 372 2.82 46.31 6.52
CA ARG A 372 1.69 46.63 5.62
C ARG A 372 1.74 48.06 5.08
N ARG A 373 2.33 49.00 5.82
CA ARG A 373 2.48 50.40 5.39
C ARG A 373 3.70 50.62 4.50
N LEU A 374 4.71 49.75 4.61
CA LEU A 374 5.92 49.78 3.79
C LEU A 374 5.75 49.02 2.46
N MET A 375 4.81 48.09 2.40
CA MET A 375 4.56 47.27 1.22
C MET A 375 4.12 48.13 0.02
N THR A 376 4.85 48.01 -1.09
CA THR A 376 4.50 48.60 -2.39
C THR A 376 4.00 47.54 -3.37
N ASP A 377 3.37 47.95 -4.47
CA ASP A 377 2.93 47.03 -5.53
C ASP A 377 4.11 46.26 -6.16
N GLU A 378 5.28 46.89 -6.27
CA GLU A 378 6.50 46.25 -6.75
C GLU A 378 6.96 45.13 -5.81
N MET A 379 7.02 45.42 -4.50
CA MET A 379 7.38 44.42 -3.48
C MET A 379 6.36 43.28 -3.42
N LEU A 380 5.08 43.59 -3.54
CA LEU A 380 4.03 42.60 -3.59
C LEU A 380 4.19 41.70 -4.82
N ASN A 381 4.34 42.26 -6.01
CA ASN A 381 4.57 41.49 -7.23
C ASN A 381 5.83 40.63 -7.14
N TYR A 382 6.94 41.15 -6.60
CA TYR A 382 8.15 40.36 -6.38
C TYR A 382 7.89 39.16 -5.49
N THR A 383 7.25 39.37 -4.34
CA THR A 383 7.01 38.28 -3.37
C THR A 383 5.95 37.28 -3.81
N GLU A 384 4.96 37.67 -4.63
CA GLU A 384 3.92 36.77 -5.15
C GLU A 384 4.38 36.00 -6.39
N SER A 385 5.27 36.57 -7.19
CA SER A 385 5.90 35.88 -8.33
C SER A 385 7.15 35.08 -7.95
N HIS A 386 7.62 35.20 -6.70
CA HIS A 386 8.81 34.50 -6.24
C HIS A 386 8.62 32.96 -6.35
N PRO A 387 9.60 32.19 -6.87
CA PRO A 387 9.44 30.74 -7.04
C PRO A 387 9.07 29.98 -5.75
N LEU A 388 9.50 30.49 -4.59
CA LEU A 388 9.21 29.91 -3.27
C LEU A 388 7.73 30.01 -2.86
N THR A 389 7.00 31.01 -3.36
CA THR A 389 5.59 31.29 -3.03
C THR A 389 4.65 30.93 -4.17
N LEU A 390 5.08 31.10 -5.42
CA LEU A 390 4.28 30.82 -6.61
C LEU A 390 3.97 29.32 -6.77
N TYR A 391 4.91 28.45 -6.40
CA TYR A 391 4.76 27.01 -6.57
C TYR A 391 4.63 26.28 -5.24
N LEU A 392 3.63 25.40 -5.16
CA LEU A 392 3.50 24.47 -4.04
C LEU A 392 4.77 23.59 -3.92
N PRO A 393 5.14 23.14 -2.72
CA PRO A 393 6.24 22.21 -2.54
C PRO A 393 6.10 20.93 -3.37
N LEU A 394 7.22 20.27 -3.64
CA LEU A 394 7.24 18.94 -4.23
C LEU A 394 6.48 17.95 -3.35
N ASN A 395 5.50 17.25 -3.93
CA ASN A 395 4.81 16.14 -3.28
C ASN A 395 5.25 14.81 -3.91
N PRO A 396 5.92 13.91 -3.17
CA PRO A 396 6.43 12.66 -3.73
C PRO A 396 5.32 11.71 -4.20
N ARG A 397 4.08 11.88 -3.72
CA ARG A 397 2.93 11.10 -4.21
C ARG A 397 2.55 11.43 -5.64
N ASP A 398 2.93 12.61 -6.13
CA ASP A 398 2.67 13.01 -7.50
C ASP A 398 3.55 12.21 -8.47
N ALA A 399 4.77 11.86 -8.05
CA ALA A 399 5.66 10.95 -8.79
C ALA A 399 5.28 9.46 -8.67
N PHE A 400 4.28 9.12 -7.86
CA PHE A 400 3.87 7.72 -7.67
C PHE A 400 2.85 7.28 -8.72
N TYR A 401 3.31 6.48 -9.68
CA TYR A 401 2.52 5.95 -10.78
C TYR A 401 2.39 4.41 -10.73
N GLY A 402 1.33 3.90 -11.38
CA GLY A 402 1.10 2.47 -11.54
C GLY A 402 1.95 1.87 -12.66
N GLY A 403 1.65 0.61 -13.03
CA GLY A 403 2.26 0.02 -14.23
C GLY A 403 1.81 0.76 -15.49
N ARG A 404 2.69 0.84 -16.49
CA ARG A 404 2.34 1.34 -17.83
C ARG A 404 1.42 0.33 -18.52
N THR A 405 0.19 0.75 -18.75
CA THR A 405 -0.78 0.00 -19.56
C THR A 405 -1.12 0.83 -20.78
N GLY A 406 -0.80 0.31 -21.97
CA GLY A 406 -1.10 0.94 -23.24
C GLY A 406 -1.68 -0.08 -24.21
N ASN A 407 -2.68 0.34 -24.99
CA ASN A 407 -3.30 -0.49 -26.02
C ASN A 407 -3.09 0.16 -27.38
N ALA A 408 -2.24 -0.43 -28.22
CA ALA A 408 -2.06 0.03 -29.60
C ALA A 408 -3.13 -0.55 -30.53
N LYS A 409 -3.66 -1.75 -30.22
CA LYS A 409 -4.66 -2.45 -31.02
C LYS A 409 -5.46 -3.42 -30.17
N SER A 410 -6.76 -3.14 -30.00
CA SER A 410 -7.66 -3.95 -29.15
C SER A 410 -7.89 -5.37 -29.69
N PHE A 411 -7.86 -5.55 -31.01
CA PHE A 411 -8.10 -6.83 -31.64
C PHE A 411 -7.27 -6.97 -32.92
N TYR A 412 -6.61 -8.11 -33.08
CA TYR A 412 -5.93 -8.47 -34.32
C TYR A 412 -6.11 -9.95 -34.64
N LYS A 413 -6.67 -10.23 -35.81
CA LYS A 413 -6.70 -11.57 -36.38
C LYS A 413 -5.48 -11.74 -37.29
N THR A 414 -4.62 -12.70 -36.98
CA THR A 414 -3.42 -13.02 -37.75
C THR A 414 -3.78 -13.43 -39.18
N LYS A 415 -3.02 -12.95 -40.16
CA LYS A 415 -3.08 -13.44 -41.54
C LYS A 415 -2.32 -14.77 -41.67
N GLU A 416 -2.47 -15.44 -42.81
CA GLU A 416 -1.70 -16.65 -43.10
C GLU A 416 -0.19 -16.35 -43.03
N GLY A 417 0.56 -17.19 -42.29
CA GLY A 417 1.98 -17.01 -42.04
C GLY A 417 2.35 -16.04 -40.89
N GLU A 418 1.41 -15.27 -40.35
CA GLU A 418 1.67 -14.37 -39.21
C GLU A 418 1.61 -15.11 -37.86
N LYS A 419 2.42 -14.67 -36.89
CA LYS A 419 2.44 -15.18 -35.52
C LYS A 419 2.45 -14.03 -34.53
N ILE A 420 1.63 -14.13 -33.48
CA ILE A 420 1.69 -13.24 -32.32
C ILE A 420 2.66 -13.85 -31.31
N LYS A 421 3.62 -13.05 -30.83
CA LYS A 421 4.53 -13.44 -29.75
C LYS A 421 4.12 -12.72 -28.47
N TYR A 422 4.12 -13.46 -27.37
CA TYR A 422 3.89 -12.93 -26.03
C TYR A 422 5.19 -12.97 -25.24
N VAL A 423 5.54 -11.84 -24.62
CA VAL A 423 6.72 -11.70 -23.76
C VAL A 423 6.24 -11.21 -22.41
N ASP A 424 6.70 -11.88 -21.35
CA ASP A 424 6.36 -11.55 -19.96
C ASP A 424 7.61 -11.50 -19.10
N PHE A 425 7.71 -10.46 -18.28
CA PHE A 425 8.78 -10.35 -17.30
C PHE A 425 8.46 -11.24 -16.09
N THR A 426 9.27 -12.27 -15.89
CA THR A 426 9.12 -13.13 -14.72
C THR A 426 9.52 -12.37 -13.45
N SER A 427 8.53 -12.04 -12.60
CA SER A 427 8.76 -11.34 -11.33
C SER A 427 9.44 -9.97 -11.51
N LEU A 428 8.89 -9.12 -12.39
CA LEU A 428 9.40 -7.75 -12.63
C LEU A 428 9.69 -6.97 -11.34
N TYR A 429 8.74 -6.89 -10.41
CA TYR A 429 8.94 -6.09 -9.19
C TYR A 429 9.98 -6.67 -8.22
N PRO A 430 10.01 -7.98 -7.93
CA PRO A 430 11.14 -8.58 -7.22
C PRO A 430 12.50 -8.31 -7.88
N TYR A 431 12.56 -8.33 -9.22
CA TYR A 431 13.78 -7.96 -9.95
C TYR A 431 14.19 -6.52 -9.66
N VAL A 432 13.24 -5.57 -9.75
CA VAL A 432 13.50 -4.15 -9.46
C VAL A 432 13.87 -3.93 -7.98
N ASN A 433 13.18 -4.56 -7.03
CA ASN A 433 13.53 -4.49 -5.60
C ASN A 433 14.96 -4.94 -5.31
N LYS A 434 15.48 -5.89 -6.10
CA LYS A 434 16.84 -6.38 -5.93
C LYS A 434 17.87 -5.49 -6.65
N TYR A 435 17.65 -5.19 -7.92
CA TYR A 435 18.66 -4.58 -8.80
C TYR A 435 18.47 -3.07 -9.01
N GLY A 436 17.32 -2.53 -8.63
CA GLY A 436 16.97 -1.12 -8.75
C GLY A 436 17.66 -0.24 -7.73
N LYS A 437 17.58 1.07 -7.97
CA LYS A 437 18.07 2.13 -7.11
C LYS A 437 17.02 2.47 -6.05
N TYR A 438 17.41 2.54 -4.79
CA TYR A 438 16.51 2.95 -3.71
C TYR A 438 17.06 4.13 -2.90
N PRO A 439 16.19 5.09 -2.52
CA PRO A 439 16.59 6.23 -1.71
C PRO A 439 16.82 5.81 -0.27
N LEU A 440 17.86 6.37 0.34
CA LEU A 440 18.17 6.23 1.74
C LEU A 440 17.96 7.55 2.49
N GLY A 441 17.49 7.45 3.73
CA GLY A 441 17.36 8.58 4.64
C GLY A 441 16.44 9.69 4.12
N HIS A 442 16.70 10.91 4.57
CA HIS A 442 16.01 12.11 4.13
C HIS A 442 16.75 12.74 2.94
N PRO A 443 16.03 13.40 2.01
CA PRO A 443 16.67 14.09 0.91
C PRO A 443 17.33 15.40 1.36
N THR A 444 18.29 15.84 0.56
CA THR A 444 18.67 17.26 0.48
C THR A 444 17.68 17.94 -0.47
N VAL A 445 17.00 18.98 0.02
CA VAL A 445 16.00 19.74 -0.75
C VAL A 445 16.69 20.96 -1.36
N HIS A 446 16.64 21.06 -2.68
CA HIS A 446 17.18 22.17 -3.47
C HIS A 446 16.04 22.94 -4.11
N ILE A 447 16.11 24.26 -4.11
CA ILE A 447 15.03 25.14 -4.59
C ILE A 447 15.59 26.30 -5.41
N GLY A 448 14.85 26.75 -6.43
CA GLY A 448 15.21 27.91 -7.23
C GLY A 448 16.56 27.72 -7.94
N GLU A 449 17.46 28.71 -7.82
CA GLU A 449 18.76 28.68 -8.49
C GLU A 449 19.67 27.52 -8.04
N GLU A 450 19.48 26.96 -6.85
CA GLU A 450 20.24 25.80 -6.39
C GLU A 450 19.98 24.56 -7.26
N CYS A 451 18.76 24.42 -7.79
CA CYS A 451 18.43 23.35 -8.73
C CYS A 451 19.31 23.41 -9.98
N SER A 452 19.57 24.62 -10.51
CA SER A 452 20.37 24.83 -11.72
C SER A 452 21.85 24.46 -11.54
N LYS A 453 22.34 24.37 -10.30
CA LYS A 453 23.71 23.96 -9.98
C LYS A 453 23.88 22.44 -10.02
N LEU A 454 22.80 21.68 -10.03
CA LEU A 454 22.84 20.23 -10.04
C LEU A 454 22.97 19.67 -11.46
N ASN A 455 23.84 18.67 -11.60
CA ASN A 455 23.89 17.87 -12.81
C ASN A 455 22.88 16.72 -12.72
N LEU A 456 21.82 16.76 -13.55
CA LEU A 456 20.79 15.73 -13.57
C LEU A 456 21.30 14.35 -13.99
N GLU A 457 22.43 14.26 -14.70
CA GLU A 457 23.05 12.98 -15.08
C GLU A 457 23.60 12.21 -13.88
N THR A 458 24.05 12.93 -12.86
CA THR A 458 24.65 12.34 -11.63
C THR A 458 23.75 12.48 -10.41
N THR A 459 22.65 13.21 -10.52
CA THR A 459 21.70 13.42 -9.43
C THR A 459 20.63 12.34 -9.45
N ASP A 460 20.44 11.68 -8.32
CA ASP A 460 19.34 10.75 -8.11
C ASP A 460 18.36 11.37 -7.11
N GLY A 461 17.07 11.34 -7.44
CA GLY A 461 16.09 12.10 -6.69
C GLY A 461 14.70 12.15 -7.30
N LEU A 462 13.88 13.00 -6.72
CA LEU A 462 12.64 13.47 -7.33
C LEU A 462 12.86 14.89 -7.84
N ILE A 463 12.21 15.22 -8.96
CA ILE A 463 12.25 16.55 -9.55
C ILE A 463 10.83 17.03 -9.83
N LYS A 464 10.55 18.27 -9.45
CA LYS A 464 9.36 19.00 -9.87
C LYS A 464 9.79 20.02 -10.92
N CYS A 465 9.28 19.88 -12.14
CA CYS A 465 9.68 20.73 -13.26
C CYS A 465 8.54 20.94 -14.26
N LYS A 466 8.75 21.92 -15.14
CA LYS A 466 8.00 22.10 -16.38
C LYS A 466 8.85 21.59 -17.53
N ILE A 467 8.32 20.66 -18.31
CA ILE A 467 9.05 19.95 -19.36
C ILE A 467 8.23 19.89 -20.64
N LEU A 468 8.88 20.21 -21.76
CA LEU A 468 8.30 20.21 -23.09
C LEU A 468 8.55 18.88 -23.78
N PRO A 469 7.49 18.11 -24.13
CA PRO A 469 7.65 16.90 -24.94
C PRO A 469 8.03 17.21 -26.39
N PRO A 470 8.66 16.26 -27.13
CA PRO A 470 8.82 16.39 -28.58
C PRO A 470 7.46 16.34 -29.29
N HIS A 471 7.39 16.85 -30.53
CA HIS A 471 6.14 16.84 -31.31
C HIS A 471 5.70 15.41 -31.68
N LEU A 472 6.66 14.53 -31.98
CA LEU A 472 6.40 13.18 -32.46
C LEU A 472 7.24 12.18 -31.67
N LEU A 473 6.55 11.32 -30.93
CA LEU A 473 7.16 10.19 -30.23
C LEU A 473 6.14 9.07 -30.08
N PHE A 474 6.44 7.91 -30.65
CA PHE A 474 5.50 6.78 -30.68
C PHE A 474 5.13 6.26 -29.28
N HIS A 475 6.08 6.33 -28.35
CA HIS A 475 5.88 5.97 -26.95
C HIS A 475 6.25 7.14 -26.05
N PRO A 476 5.30 8.02 -25.70
CA PRO A 476 5.55 9.11 -24.75
C PRO A 476 6.10 8.54 -23.44
N VAL A 477 7.09 9.22 -22.87
CA VAL A 477 7.88 8.69 -21.75
C VAL A 477 7.21 9.02 -20.42
N LEU A 478 6.97 10.31 -20.18
CA LEU A 478 6.53 10.77 -18.87
C LEU A 478 5.03 10.49 -18.62
N PRO A 479 4.70 9.85 -17.48
CA PRO A 479 3.32 9.72 -17.03
C PRO A 479 2.79 11.05 -16.50
N VAL A 480 1.51 11.31 -16.71
CA VAL A 480 0.77 12.42 -16.08
C VAL A 480 -0.60 11.94 -15.62
N LYS A 481 -1.07 12.47 -14.50
CA LYS A 481 -2.46 12.28 -14.06
C LYS A 481 -3.27 13.50 -14.49
N MET A 482 -4.18 13.32 -15.45
CA MET A 482 -5.12 14.37 -15.85
C MET A 482 -6.52 13.73 -15.94
N ASN A 483 -7.56 14.49 -15.60
CA ASN A 483 -8.94 14.00 -15.63
C ASN A 483 -9.15 12.67 -14.87
N ASN A 484 -8.48 12.51 -13.72
CA ASN A 484 -8.47 11.28 -12.90
C ASN A 484 -7.96 10.01 -13.62
N LYS A 485 -7.22 10.16 -14.72
CA LYS A 485 -6.63 9.05 -15.50
C LYS A 485 -5.12 9.19 -15.59
N LEU A 486 -4.43 8.06 -15.55
CA LEU A 486 -3.02 7.98 -15.92
C LEU A 486 -2.90 8.04 -17.44
N MET A 487 -2.17 9.02 -17.94
CA MET A 487 -1.97 9.25 -19.37
C MET A 487 -0.50 9.47 -19.70
N PHE A 488 -0.16 9.24 -20.97
CA PHE A 488 1.16 9.44 -21.55
C PHE A 488 0.98 10.29 -22.80
N VAL A 489 1.18 11.60 -22.67
CA VAL A 489 0.83 12.59 -23.71
C VAL A 489 2.06 13.41 -24.14
N LEU A 490 1.99 13.97 -25.34
CA LEU A 490 3.01 14.89 -25.89
C LEU A 490 2.55 16.36 -25.90
N CYS A 491 1.30 16.62 -25.50
CA CYS A 491 0.73 17.95 -25.36
C CYS A 491 -0.23 17.94 -24.17
N ARG A 492 0.00 18.86 -23.22
CA ARG A 492 -0.88 19.07 -22.06
C ARG A 492 -2.31 19.38 -22.49
N SER A 493 -2.51 20.40 -23.31
CA SER A 493 -3.85 20.82 -23.75
C SER A 493 -4.64 19.70 -24.44
N CYS A 494 -4.00 18.91 -25.31
CA CYS A 494 -4.66 17.75 -25.94
C CYS A 494 -5.03 16.66 -24.93
N GLY A 495 -4.17 16.41 -23.93
CA GLY A 495 -4.46 15.46 -22.85
C GLY A 495 -5.64 15.91 -21.99
N GLU A 496 -5.70 17.20 -21.67
CA GLU A 496 -6.78 17.80 -20.88
C GLU A 496 -8.12 17.78 -21.64
N SER A 497 -8.13 18.06 -22.94
CA SER A 497 -9.33 18.08 -23.78
C SER A 497 -9.71 16.72 -24.38
N PHE A 498 -8.91 15.67 -24.13
CA PHE A 498 -9.05 14.34 -24.76
C PHE A 498 -9.03 14.37 -26.30
N ASN A 499 -8.31 15.32 -26.90
CA ASN A 499 -8.20 15.43 -28.35
C ASN A 499 -7.67 14.12 -28.97
N GLN A 500 -8.42 13.57 -29.94
CA GLN A 500 -8.03 12.38 -30.71
C GLN A 500 -7.50 12.73 -32.11
N GLU A 501 -7.64 13.98 -32.53
CA GLU A 501 -7.15 14.48 -33.81
C GLU A 501 -5.68 14.92 -33.72
N PRO A 502 -4.99 15.12 -34.86
CA PRO A 502 -3.64 15.68 -34.87
C PRO A 502 -3.56 16.97 -34.04
N CYS A 503 -2.47 17.10 -33.27
CA CYS A 503 -2.27 18.26 -32.41
C CYS A 503 -1.94 19.51 -33.24
N GLU A 504 -2.74 20.57 -33.08
CA GLU A 504 -2.53 21.87 -33.73
C GLU A 504 -1.82 22.89 -32.83
N HIS A 505 -1.63 22.60 -31.54
CA HIS A 505 -0.96 23.51 -30.61
C HIS A 505 0.51 23.70 -30.99
N ILE A 506 0.92 24.96 -31.11
CA ILE A 506 2.29 25.36 -31.49
C ILE A 506 3.05 25.92 -30.28
N SER A 507 2.34 26.54 -29.33
CA SER A 507 2.99 27.15 -28.16
C SER A 507 3.55 26.10 -27.21
N ASP A 508 4.77 26.34 -26.74
CA ASP A 508 5.41 25.50 -25.73
C ASP A 508 4.59 25.47 -24.43
N ASP A 509 3.89 26.55 -24.07
CA ASP A 509 3.07 26.63 -22.84
C ASP A 509 1.78 25.79 -22.92
N GLU A 510 1.23 25.62 -24.11
CA GLU A 510 0.07 24.75 -24.35
C GLU A 510 0.47 23.27 -24.31
N ARG A 511 1.72 22.97 -24.68
CA ARG A 511 2.21 21.59 -24.80
C ARG A 511 2.92 21.10 -23.56
N ALA A 512 3.65 21.97 -22.86
CA ALA A 512 4.50 21.62 -21.73
C ALA A 512 3.72 21.01 -20.58
N LEU A 513 4.32 20.00 -19.97
CA LEU A 513 3.80 19.28 -18.81
C LEU A 513 4.47 19.84 -17.55
N THR A 514 3.67 20.12 -16.53
CA THR A 514 4.18 20.47 -15.19
C THR A 514 3.82 19.35 -14.23
N GLY A 515 4.81 18.84 -13.50
CA GLY A 515 4.59 17.70 -12.63
C GLY A 515 5.82 17.35 -11.79
N THR A 516 5.69 16.26 -11.04
CA THR A 516 6.78 15.67 -10.27
C THR A 516 7.06 14.27 -10.81
N TRP A 517 8.33 13.96 -11.03
CA TRP A 517 8.78 12.68 -11.56
C TRP A 517 10.05 12.20 -10.85
N VAL A 518 10.36 10.92 -11.02
CA VAL A 518 11.68 10.39 -10.66
C VAL A 518 12.70 10.94 -11.65
N ILE A 519 13.86 11.40 -11.17
CA ILE A 519 14.89 11.99 -12.05
C ILE A 519 15.31 11.00 -13.16
N ASP A 520 15.37 9.70 -12.88
CA ASP A 520 15.64 8.70 -13.91
C ASP A 520 14.62 8.72 -15.08
N GLU A 521 13.34 8.94 -14.80
CA GLU A 521 12.31 9.07 -15.85
C GLU A 521 12.51 10.34 -16.67
N VAL A 522 12.91 11.44 -16.02
CA VAL A 522 13.21 12.71 -16.69
C VAL A 522 14.47 12.58 -17.54
N ARG A 523 15.53 11.91 -17.07
CA ARG A 523 16.72 11.61 -17.88
C ARG A 523 16.34 10.82 -19.14
N LYS A 524 15.51 9.79 -18.99
CA LYS A 524 15.02 9.02 -20.15
C LYS A 524 14.17 9.89 -21.09
N ALA A 525 13.38 10.81 -20.55
CA ALA A 525 12.59 11.74 -21.36
C ALA A 525 13.51 12.68 -22.16
N ILE A 526 14.56 13.24 -21.54
CA ILE A 526 15.55 14.07 -22.22
C ILE A 526 16.24 13.30 -23.35
N GLU A 527 16.65 12.04 -23.12
CA GLU A 527 17.19 11.15 -24.15
C GLU A 527 16.22 10.97 -25.34
N LYS A 528 14.91 11.00 -25.09
CA LYS A 528 13.85 10.91 -26.11
C LYS A 528 13.42 12.27 -26.67
N GLY A 529 14.16 13.34 -26.41
CA GLY A 529 13.96 14.66 -27.02
C GLY A 529 13.05 15.61 -26.24
N TYR A 530 12.73 15.31 -24.98
CA TYR A 530 12.06 16.26 -24.09
C TYR A 530 13.04 17.38 -23.67
N LYS A 531 12.53 18.58 -23.45
CA LYS A 531 13.33 19.75 -23.00
C LYS A 531 12.79 20.27 -21.67
N ILE A 532 13.63 20.36 -20.64
CA ILE A 532 13.25 21.02 -19.40
C ILE A 532 13.17 22.53 -19.68
N LEU A 533 12.01 23.12 -19.38
CA LEU A 533 11.79 24.56 -19.49
C LEU A 533 12.11 25.26 -18.17
N GLU A 534 11.73 24.65 -17.06
CA GLU A 534 11.88 25.25 -15.72
C GLU A 534 11.98 24.16 -14.64
N THR A 535 12.84 24.34 -13.65
CA THR A 535 12.96 23.43 -12.49
C THR A 535 12.56 24.14 -11.22
N TYR A 536 11.57 23.58 -10.51
CA TYR A 536 10.98 24.20 -9.33
C TYR A 536 11.65 23.73 -8.04
N GLU A 537 11.85 22.42 -7.90
CA GLU A 537 12.37 21.81 -6.67
C GLU A 537 12.97 20.43 -6.98
N ILE A 538 14.10 20.10 -6.36
CA ILE A 538 14.74 18.79 -6.44
C ILE A 538 14.93 18.23 -5.05
N TRP A 539 14.48 16.99 -4.84
CA TRP A 539 14.82 16.20 -3.65
C TRP A 539 15.92 15.22 -4.03
N GLN A 540 17.16 15.55 -3.70
CA GLN A 540 18.32 14.70 -3.95
C GLN A 540 18.45 13.68 -2.82
N TYR A 541 18.55 12.40 -3.17
CA TYR A 541 18.72 11.31 -2.21
C TYR A 541 20.09 10.66 -2.36
N ILE A 542 20.60 10.14 -1.24
CA ILE A 542 21.64 9.11 -1.28
C ILE A 542 20.95 7.82 -1.75
N ILE A 543 21.56 7.13 -2.70
CA ILE A 543 21.01 5.91 -3.27
C ILE A 543 21.80 4.69 -2.80
N ASP A 544 21.09 3.60 -2.55
CA ASP A 544 21.64 2.25 -2.45
C ASP A 544 21.13 1.39 -3.61
N GLN A 545 22.04 0.61 -4.19
CA GLN A 545 21.78 -0.28 -5.31
C GLN A 545 22.64 -1.53 -5.15
N TYR A 546 22.07 -2.69 -5.48
CA TYR A 546 22.82 -3.94 -5.46
C TYR A 546 23.90 -3.97 -6.56
N ASN A 547 25.14 -4.25 -6.16
CA ASN A 547 26.25 -4.44 -7.07
C ASN A 547 26.39 -5.93 -7.40
N LYS A 548 26.29 -6.30 -8.69
CA LYS A 548 26.35 -7.70 -9.15
C LYS A 548 27.75 -8.32 -9.05
N ASP A 549 28.79 -7.51 -9.19
CA ASP A 549 30.18 -7.97 -9.17
C ASP A 549 30.58 -8.34 -7.74
N THR A 550 30.34 -7.42 -6.79
CA THR A 550 30.66 -7.63 -5.37
C THR A 550 29.59 -8.45 -4.63
N LYS A 551 28.38 -8.54 -5.18
CA LYS A 551 27.20 -9.19 -4.59
C LYS A 551 26.76 -8.55 -3.26
N THR A 552 26.94 -7.23 -3.12
CA THR A 552 26.63 -6.46 -1.91
C THR A 552 25.72 -5.26 -2.21
N GLY A 553 25.13 -4.66 -1.16
CA GLY A 553 24.25 -3.51 -1.28
C GLY A 553 22.80 -3.89 -1.61
N GLY A 554 21.97 -2.86 -1.85
CA GLY A 554 20.56 -2.98 -2.20
C GLY A 554 19.63 -3.12 -0.99
N LEU A 555 18.75 -2.15 -0.82
CA LEU A 555 17.83 -2.03 0.33
C LEU A 555 16.98 -3.29 0.59
N PHE A 556 16.50 -3.94 -0.48
CA PHE A 556 15.65 -5.14 -0.37
C PHE A 556 16.38 -6.43 -0.74
N ASN A 557 17.67 -6.37 -1.08
CA ASN A 557 18.39 -7.51 -1.65
C ASN A 557 18.37 -8.76 -0.76
N GLU A 558 18.66 -8.63 0.54
CA GLU A 558 18.63 -9.77 1.48
C GLU A 558 17.24 -10.41 1.59
N TYR A 559 16.20 -9.58 1.63
CA TYR A 559 14.81 -10.04 1.66
C TYR A 559 14.47 -10.80 0.37
N ILE A 560 14.76 -10.22 -0.79
CA ILE A 560 14.47 -10.83 -2.08
C ILE A 560 15.25 -12.14 -2.24
N ASN A 561 16.55 -12.15 -1.94
CA ASN A 561 17.39 -13.35 -2.04
C ASN A 561 16.85 -14.50 -1.20
N LYS A 562 16.36 -14.23 0.02
CA LYS A 562 15.77 -15.27 0.87
C LYS A 562 14.54 -15.89 0.21
N PHE A 563 13.56 -15.08 -0.21
CA PHE A 563 12.28 -15.61 -0.69
C PHE A 563 12.34 -16.12 -2.14
N VAL A 564 13.19 -15.54 -2.98
CA VAL A 564 13.54 -16.09 -4.30
C VAL A 564 14.27 -17.42 -4.13
N GLY A 565 15.21 -17.52 -3.20
CA GLY A 565 15.89 -18.78 -2.86
C GLY A 565 14.91 -19.87 -2.43
N ILE A 566 13.99 -19.55 -1.51
CA ILE A 566 12.92 -20.48 -1.10
C ILE A 566 12.08 -20.92 -2.30
N LYS A 567 11.64 -19.98 -3.14
CA LYS A 567 10.84 -20.26 -4.34
C LYS A 567 11.59 -21.15 -5.34
N GLN A 568 12.87 -20.88 -5.57
CA GLN A 568 13.68 -21.63 -6.52
C GLN A 568 13.95 -23.04 -6.03
N GLN A 569 14.39 -23.20 -4.77
CA GLN A 569 14.61 -24.51 -4.14
C GLN A 569 13.33 -25.36 -4.15
N SER A 570 12.18 -24.73 -3.89
CA SER A 570 10.87 -25.40 -3.87
C SER A 570 10.33 -25.79 -5.25
N SER A 571 11.01 -25.39 -6.34
CA SER A 571 10.65 -25.81 -7.70
C SER A 571 11.23 -27.18 -8.05
N GLY A 572 12.18 -27.69 -7.26
CA GLY A 572 12.92 -28.91 -7.53
C GLY A 572 14.05 -28.72 -8.54
N TRP A 573 14.77 -29.81 -8.82
CA TRP A 573 15.87 -29.82 -9.77
C TRP A 573 15.38 -29.62 -11.21
N PRO A 574 16.06 -28.80 -12.03
CA PRO A 574 15.81 -28.76 -13.47
C PRO A 574 15.98 -30.14 -14.11
N TYR A 575 15.23 -30.42 -15.18
CA TYR A 575 15.24 -31.73 -15.86
C TYR A 575 16.64 -32.14 -16.36
N TYR A 576 17.48 -31.17 -16.69
CA TYR A 576 18.84 -31.41 -17.17
C TYR A 576 19.85 -31.70 -16.04
N CYS A 577 19.49 -31.51 -14.77
CA CYS A 577 20.36 -31.74 -13.60
C CYS A 577 20.32 -33.19 -13.10
N ASP A 578 20.65 -34.14 -13.98
CA ASP A 578 20.58 -35.59 -13.76
C ASP A 578 21.81 -36.20 -13.05
N THR A 579 22.92 -35.48 -12.98
CA THR A 579 24.20 -35.94 -12.41
C THR A 579 24.67 -34.99 -11.31
N PRO A 580 25.46 -35.47 -10.32
CA PRO A 580 26.01 -34.61 -9.26
C PRO A 580 26.75 -33.39 -9.81
N LYS A 581 27.57 -33.57 -10.86
CA LYS A 581 28.29 -32.48 -11.51
C LYS A 581 27.37 -31.41 -12.09
N LYS A 582 26.26 -31.80 -12.75
CA LYS A 582 25.30 -30.83 -13.29
C LYS A 582 24.53 -30.12 -12.17
N LYS A 583 24.24 -30.81 -11.06
CA LYS A 583 23.63 -30.21 -9.87
C LYS A 583 24.53 -29.16 -9.22
N ASP A 584 25.81 -29.46 -9.06
CA ASP A 584 26.80 -28.53 -8.52
C ASP A 584 27.00 -27.32 -9.44
N ASN A 585 27.08 -27.56 -10.76
CA ASN A 585 27.15 -26.50 -11.75
C ASN A 585 25.92 -25.59 -11.69
N TYR A 586 24.72 -26.15 -11.61
CA TYR A 586 23.49 -25.35 -11.48
C TYR A 586 23.49 -24.44 -10.25
N ILE A 587 23.94 -24.94 -9.09
CA ILE A 587 24.04 -24.12 -7.87
C ILE A 587 25.07 -23.01 -8.06
N LYS A 588 26.22 -23.33 -8.64
CA LYS A 588 27.30 -22.36 -8.91
C LYS A 588 26.83 -21.28 -9.88
N GLU A 589 26.26 -21.66 -11.01
CA GLU A 589 25.74 -20.75 -12.04
C GLU A 589 24.63 -19.86 -11.47
N TYR A 590 23.74 -20.42 -10.63
CA TYR A 590 22.69 -19.63 -9.99
C TYR A 590 23.27 -18.60 -9.02
N PHE A 591 24.29 -18.96 -8.24
CA PHE A 591 24.98 -18.00 -7.36
C PHE A 591 25.78 -16.95 -8.15
N GLU A 592 26.39 -17.33 -9.26
CA GLU A 592 27.12 -16.40 -10.12
C GLU A 592 26.19 -15.38 -10.78
N ALA A 593 25.06 -15.84 -11.31
CA ALA A 593 24.07 -15.00 -11.98
C ALA A 593 23.22 -14.16 -11.01
N GLU A 594 22.75 -14.76 -9.93
CA GLU A 594 21.78 -14.14 -9.01
C GLU A 594 22.39 -13.74 -7.66
N GLY A 595 23.58 -14.21 -7.28
CA GLY A 595 24.10 -13.98 -5.92
C GLY A 595 23.30 -14.69 -4.81
N VAL A 596 22.39 -15.60 -5.17
CA VAL A 596 21.57 -16.38 -4.25
C VAL A 596 22.19 -17.76 -4.06
N ARG A 597 22.54 -18.11 -2.82
CA ARG A 597 23.07 -19.44 -2.50
C ARG A 597 21.90 -20.41 -2.30
N LEU A 598 21.83 -21.43 -3.15
CA LEU A 598 20.87 -22.51 -3.02
C LEU A 598 21.46 -23.63 -2.16
N ASP A 599 20.64 -24.17 -1.25
CA ASP A 599 20.95 -25.31 -0.41
C ASP A 599 20.52 -26.61 -1.12
N PRO A 600 21.46 -27.47 -1.57
CA PRO A 600 21.16 -28.68 -2.35
C PRO A 600 20.19 -29.62 -1.66
N VAL A 601 20.20 -29.66 -0.31
CA VAL A 601 19.34 -30.54 0.49
C VAL A 601 17.88 -30.05 0.49
N LYS A 602 17.67 -28.76 0.21
CA LYS A 602 16.32 -28.15 0.16
C LYS A 602 15.75 -28.08 -1.25
N ILE A 603 16.51 -28.47 -2.29
CA ILE A 603 16.02 -28.46 -3.67
C ILE A 603 15.12 -29.68 -3.89
N GLU A 604 13.82 -29.45 -3.69
CA GLU A 604 12.77 -30.45 -3.83
C GLU A 604 11.48 -29.77 -4.28
N ARG A 605 10.68 -30.48 -5.07
CA ARG A 605 9.39 -29.95 -5.52
C ARG A 605 8.43 -29.83 -4.34
N ASN A 606 8.18 -28.59 -3.90
CA ASN A 606 7.23 -28.26 -2.84
C ASN A 606 6.30 -27.11 -3.28
N PRO A 607 5.10 -27.42 -3.81
CA PRO A 607 4.17 -26.39 -4.32
C PRO A 607 3.80 -25.32 -3.29
N GLY A 608 3.63 -25.71 -2.02
CA GLY A 608 3.20 -24.82 -0.94
C GLY A 608 4.29 -23.81 -0.55
N LEU A 609 5.51 -24.29 -0.34
CA LEU A 609 6.67 -23.41 -0.10
C LEU A 609 6.98 -22.52 -1.30
N ARG A 610 6.84 -23.06 -2.53
CA ARG A 610 7.04 -22.29 -3.75
C ARG A 610 6.03 -21.15 -3.86
N LEU A 611 4.75 -21.42 -3.58
CA LEU A 611 3.76 -20.35 -3.53
C LEU A 611 4.12 -19.35 -2.43
N ASN A 612 4.49 -19.80 -1.23
CA ASN A 612 4.81 -18.90 -0.13
C ASN A 612 5.98 -17.97 -0.48
N GLY A 613 7.09 -18.50 -1.00
CA GLY A 613 8.20 -17.68 -1.51
C GLY A 613 7.74 -16.69 -2.58
N GLY A 614 6.93 -17.15 -3.54
CA GLY A 614 6.34 -16.30 -4.57
C GLY A 614 5.31 -15.26 -4.08
N LEU A 615 4.65 -15.50 -2.96
CA LEU A 615 3.69 -14.59 -2.33
C LEU A 615 4.41 -13.56 -1.46
N ILE A 616 5.52 -13.93 -0.83
CA ILE A 616 6.30 -13.04 0.05
C ILE A 616 7.26 -12.14 -0.75
N GLU A 617 7.81 -12.60 -1.88
CA GLU A 617 8.73 -11.77 -2.69
C GLU A 617 8.06 -10.51 -3.30
N LYS A 618 6.75 -10.55 -3.51
CA LYS A 618 5.96 -9.54 -4.26
C LYS A 618 5.45 -8.31 -3.48
N PRO A 619 5.06 -8.35 -2.20
CA PRO A 619 4.23 -7.29 -1.61
C PRO A 619 4.97 -6.06 -1.09
N LEU A 620 6.29 -5.98 -1.17
CA LEU A 620 7.07 -4.79 -0.75
C LEU A 620 6.91 -3.58 -1.68
N ASN A 621 6.08 -3.69 -2.71
CA ASN A 621 5.73 -2.67 -3.68
C ASN A 621 5.09 -1.38 -3.13
N LEU A 622 5.04 -1.18 -1.81
CA LEU A 622 4.55 0.02 -1.15
C LEU A 622 5.63 1.13 -1.01
N MET A 623 6.87 0.90 -1.44
CA MET A 623 7.98 1.88 -1.35
C MET A 623 8.51 2.33 -2.73
N ARG A 624 7.63 2.48 -3.75
CA ARG A 624 8.08 2.95 -5.07
C ARG A 624 8.25 4.46 -5.05
N GLY A 625 9.49 4.91 -5.04
CA GLY A 625 9.82 6.30 -5.36
C GLY A 625 10.84 6.43 -6.50
N PHE A 626 11.42 5.34 -6.99
CA PHE A 626 12.69 5.37 -7.74
C PHE A 626 12.84 4.27 -8.80
N ASP A 627 11.76 3.85 -9.45
CA ASP A 627 11.85 2.78 -10.45
C ASP A 627 11.76 3.36 -11.87
N SER A 628 12.91 3.39 -12.57
CA SER A 628 13.01 3.63 -14.00
C SER A 628 12.93 2.32 -14.80
N TYR A 629 12.29 2.40 -15.97
CA TYR A 629 11.89 1.28 -16.80
C TYR A 629 13.06 0.43 -17.34
N VAL A 630 12.85 -0.88 -17.34
CA VAL A 630 13.36 -1.79 -18.37
C VAL A 630 12.41 -1.67 -19.57
N ILE A 631 12.83 -0.94 -20.61
CA ILE A 631 12.17 -0.96 -21.92
C ILE A 631 12.93 -1.98 -22.78
N PRO A 632 12.26 -2.93 -23.46
CA PRO A 632 12.92 -3.80 -24.44
C PRO A 632 13.60 -3.02 -25.56
#